data_AF-A0A2G8KJ44-F1
#
_entry.id   AF-A0A2G8KJ44-F1
#
_cell.length_a   1.000
_cell.length_b   1.000
_cell.length_c   1.000
_cell.angle_alpha   90.00
_cell.angle_beta   90.00
_cell.angle_gamma   90.00
#
_symmetry.space_group_name_H-M   'P 1'
#
loop_
_entity.id
_entity.type
_entity.pdbx_description
1 polymer ?
#
loop_
_entity_poly.entity_id
_entity_poly.type
_entity_poly.pdbx_seq_one_letter_code
_entity_poly.pdbx_strand_id
1 'polypeptide(L)'
;MQKLSLIRFFLIFPLLFAGSGCSRSKLQFDIGVKSVSILRYITDHLESLPLSVATRMLNTHDVPCLLVQLVEDPPWRCHKDGKMYKFEDGKWQEIMPSERLRLSRLEGQVWIALFNLLLGPQCINKYTYNDNNKGQILKLRGFMTEVILDQMPSLCDLQRYLEQLSMMEPAAHKSGLLLEQVPEVYEKLLLENDSKWAAIAKHQVKTVFNPSEEDIREQAKRFAETYNFDVIESLMSDPPKCALCGDAASKRCSRCKNEWYCGRECQVKHWSKHKIACNIVGGEDR
;
A
#
# COMPACT_ATOMS: atom_id res chain seq x y z
N MET A 1 -19.09 -15.68 7.47
CA MET A 1 -19.20 -14.33 8.07
C MET A 1 -17.97 -13.43 7.87
N GLN A 2 -16.75 -13.93 7.59
CA GLN A 2 -15.56 -13.09 7.33
C GLN A 2 -15.45 -12.50 5.91
N LYS A 3 -16.02 -13.14 4.87
CA LYS A 3 -16.01 -12.61 3.49
C LYS A 3 -16.71 -11.25 3.34
N LEU A 4 -17.71 -10.97 4.17
CA LEU A 4 -18.38 -9.67 4.21
C LEU A 4 -17.55 -8.56 4.88
N SER A 5 -16.51 -8.88 5.65
CA SER A 5 -15.75 -7.86 6.40
C SER A 5 -14.77 -7.08 5.52
N LEU A 6 -14.04 -7.75 4.62
CA LEU A 6 -13.14 -7.08 3.68
C LEU A 6 -13.91 -6.34 2.58
N ILE A 7 -14.98 -6.95 2.07
CA ILE A 7 -15.89 -6.30 1.11
C ILE A 7 -16.61 -5.11 1.75
N ARG A 8 -17.01 -5.17 3.04
CA ARG A 8 -17.55 -3.99 3.73
C ARG A 8 -16.51 -2.89 3.95
N PHE A 9 -15.26 -3.26 4.16
CA PHE A 9 -14.17 -2.30 4.34
C PHE A 9 -13.82 -1.56 3.04
N PHE A 10 -13.91 -2.23 1.89
CA PHE A 10 -13.54 -1.65 0.59
C PHE A 10 -14.70 -1.18 -0.29
N LEU A 11 -15.87 -1.83 -0.26
CA LEU A 11 -16.94 -1.62 -1.25
C LEU A 11 -18.21 -0.95 -0.70
N ILE A 12 -18.50 -1.01 0.60
CA ILE A 12 -19.78 -0.49 1.15
C ILE A 12 -19.66 0.91 1.78
N PHE A 13 -18.45 1.38 2.09
CA PHE A 13 -18.27 2.67 2.76
C PHE A 13 -18.14 3.92 1.86
N PRO A 14 -17.70 3.86 0.57
CA PRO A 14 -17.57 5.08 -0.23
C PRO A 14 -18.90 5.62 -0.78
N LEU A 15 -19.93 4.76 -0.93
CA LEU A 15 -21.14 5.10 -1.70
C LEU A 15 -22.18 5.97 -0.94
N LEU A 16 -21.99 6.27 0.35
CA LEU A 16 -22.98 7.00 1.15
C LEU A 16 -22.55 8.40 1.65
N PHE A 17 -21.31 8.83 1.47
CA PHE A 17 -20.85 10.05 2.18
C PHE A 17 -20.02 11.00 1.33
N ALA A 18 -20.57 11.40 0.19
CA ALA A 18 -20.27 12.70 -0.40
C ALA A 18 -21.08 13.79 0.34
N GLY A 19 -20.77 14.10 1.60
CA GLY A 19 -21.54 15.16 2.28
C GLY A 19 -21.24 15.59 3.71
N SER A 20 -20.38 14.92 4.49
CA SER A 20 -20.14 15.38 5.87
C SER A 20 -18.70 15.25 6.33
N GLY A 21 -18.12 16.37 6.74
CA GLY A 21 -16.75 16.56 7.20
C GLY A 21 -16.45 15.88 8.53
N CYS A 22 -16.37 14.55 8.55
CA CYS A 22 -15.83 13.80 9.68
C CYS A 22 -14.37 13.39 9.39
N SER A 23 -13.42 13.94 10.16
CA SER A 23 -11.97 13.61 10.09
C SER A 23 -11.69 12.10 10.08
N ARG A 24 -12.52 11.33 10.81
CA ARG A 24 -12.43 9.87 10.90
C ARG A 24 -12.73 9.14 9.58
N SER A 25 -13.65 9.65 8.78
CA SER A 25 -14.01 9.05 7.48
C SER A 25 -12.90 9.29 6.44
N LYS A 26 -12.28 10.47 6.46
CA LYS A 26 -11.11 10.77 5.62
C LYS A 26 -9.93 9.86 5.96
N LEU A 27 -9.66 9.67 7.26
CA LEU A 27 -8.58 8.80 7.71
C LEU A 27 -8.80 7.33 7.30
N GLN A 28 -10.03 6.81 7.43
CA GLN A 28 -10.37 5.45 7.00
C GLN A 28 -10.15 5.25 5.50
N PHE A 29 -10.55 6.24 4.69
CA PHE A 29 -10.31 6.21 3.25
C PHE A 29 -8.80 6.22 2.92
N ASP A 30 -8.04 7.09 3.56
CA ASP A 30 -6.57 7.16 3.37
C ASP A 30 -5.90 5.84 3.76
N ILE A 31 -6.34 5.21 4.86
CA ILE A 31 -5.87 3.88 5.28
C ILE A 31 -6.22 2.83 4.22
N GLY A 32 -7.45 2.83 3.72
CA GLY A 32 -7.90 1.87 2.69
C GLY A 32 -7.07 1.98 1.42
N VAL A 33 -6.86 3.20 0.92
CA VAL A 33 -6.02 3.47 -0.26
C VAL A 33 -4.58 2.99 -0.06
N LYS A 34 -3.97 3.31 1.09
CA LYS A 34 -2.61 2.84 1.42
C LYS A 34 -2.53 1.32 1.56
N SER A 35 -3.60 0.68 2.04
CA SER A 35 -3.66 -0.78 2.17
C SER A 35 -3.60 -1.47 0.82
N VAL A 36 -4.15 -0.87 -0.25
CA VAL A 36 -4.01 -1.40 -1.62
C VAL A 36 -2.54 -1.39 -2.06
N SER A 37 -1.80 -0.33 -1.75
CA SER A 37 -0.36 -0.27 -2.05
C SER A 37 0.43 -1.33 -1.28
N ILE A 38 0.14 -1.50 0.02
CA ILE A 38 0.76 -2.56 0.84
C ILE A 38 0.45 -3.94 0.24
N LEU A 39 -0.81 -4.18 -0.11
CA LEU A 39 -1.24 -5.43 -0.74
C LEU A 39 -0.46 -5.71 -2.03
N ARG A 40 -0.26 -4.71 -2.89
CA ARG A 40 0.57 -4.83 -4.09
C ARG A 40 2.01 -5.21 -3.77
N TYR A 41 2.64 -4.59 -2.78
CA TYR A 41 4.02 -4.96 -2.39
C TYR A 41 4.09 -6.38 -1.82
N ILE A 42 3.06 -6.84 -1.11
CA ILE A 42 2.98 -8.24 -0.67
C ILE A 42 2.93 -9.17 -1.90
N THR A 43 2.17 -8.82 -2.94
CA THR A 43 2.11 -9.66 -4.16
C THR A 43 3.43 -9.69 -4.93
N ASP A 44 4.20 -8.59 -4.95
CA ASP A 44 5.54 -8.54 -5.56
C ASP A 44 6.53 -9.51 -4.89
N HIS A 45 6.39 -9.73 -3.58
CA HIS A 45 7.32 -10.53 -2.78
C HIS A 45 6.78 -11.91 -2.38
N LEU A 46 5.73 -12.41 -3.05
CA LEU A 46 5.13 -13.71 -2.70
C LEU A 46 6.13 -14.87 -2.71
N GLU A 47 7.19 -14.82 -3.54
CA GLU A 47 8.23 -15.85 -3.61
C GLU A 47 9.05 -15.95 -2.32
N SER A 48 9.19 -14.84 -1.59
CA SER A 48 9.92 -14.78 -0.33
C SER A 48 9.03 -15.06 0.89
N LEU A 49 7.72 -15.24 0.69
CA LEU A 49 6.75 -15.45 1.76
C LEU A 49 6.39 -16.94 1.91
N PRO A 50 5.96 -17.38 3.11
CA PRO A 50 5.47 -18.73 3.31
C PRO A 50 4.36 -19.09 2.32
N LEU A 51 4.37 -20.35 1.84
CA LEU A 51 3.40 -20.84 0.84
C LEU A 51 1.93 -20.67 1.28
N SER A 52 1.68 -20.66 2.59
CA SER A 52 0.35 -20.42 3.19
C SER A 52 -0.19 -19.03 2.87
N VAL A 53 0.67 -18.02 2.75
CA VAL A 53 0.27 -16.64 2.38
C VAL A 53 -0.35 -16.63 0.98
N ALA A 54 0.35 -17.20 0.00
CA ALA A 54 -0.14 -17.28 -1.37
C ALA A 54 -1.46 -18.07 -1.46
N THR A 55 -1.54 -19.24 -0.79
CA THR A 55 -2.76 -20.06 -0.78
C THR A 55 -3.93 -19.30 -0.17
N ARG A 56 -3.74 -18.60 0.95
CA ARG A 56 -4.80 -17.82 1.60
C ARG A 56 -5.23 -16.62 0.78
N MET A 57 -4.29 -15.91 0.15
CA MET A 57 -4.62 -14.79 -0.72
C MET A 57 -5.45 -15.24 -1.93
N LEU A 58 -5.06 -16.35 -2.57
CA LEU A 58 -5.71 -16.85 -3.78
C LEU A 58 -7.03 -17.57 -3.48
N ASN A 59 -7.05 -18.51 -2.54
CA ASN A 59 -8.16 -19.46 -2.40
C ASN A 59 -9.03 -19.20 -1.15
N THR A 60 -8.51 -18.58 -0.09
CA THR A 60 -9.31 -18.25 1.12
C THR A 60 -9.98 -16.89 1.00
N HIS A 61 -9.22 -15.88 0.60
CA HIS A 61 -9.68 -14.49 0.53
C HIS A 61 -10.07 -14.03 -0.88
N ASP A 62 -9.71 -14.80 -1.91
CA ASP A 62 -10.00 -14.50 -3.32
C ASP A 62 -9.62 -13.06 -3.69
N VAL A 63 -8.36 -12.72 -3.37
CA VAL A 63 -7.79 -11.40 -3.64
C VAL A 63 -7.86 -11.03 -5.13
N PRO A 64 -7.66 -11.95 -6.10
CA PRO A 64 -7.85 -11.61 -7.52
C PRO A 64 -9.24 -11.04 -7.80
N CYS A 65 -10.32 -11.67 -7.32
CA CYS A 65 -11.67 -11.13 -7.50
C CYS A 65 -11.88 -9.80 -6.76
N LEU A 66 -11.31 -9.62 -5.57
CA LEU A 66 -11.37 -8.34 -4.86
C LEU A 66 -10.75 -7.21 -5.70
N LEU A 67 -9.58 -7.46 -6.31
CA LEU A 67 -8.91 -6.47 -7.15
C LEU A 67 -9.69 -6.17 -8.42
N VAL A 68 -10.36 -7.15 -9.03
CA VAL A 68 -11.29 -6.92 -10.15
C VAL A 68 -12.39 -5.93 -9.75
N GLN A 69 -12.95 -6.06 -8.55
CA GLN A 69 -13.98 -5.11 -8.07
C GLN A 69 -13.43 -3.69 -7.96
N LEU A 70 -12.16 -3.52 -7.59
CA LEU A 70 -11.51 -2.21 -7.56
C LEU A 70 -11.21 -1.63 -8.96
N VAL A 71 -11.10 -2.48 -9.98
CA VAL A 71 -11.01 -2.03 -11.39
C VAL A 71 -12.39 -1.60 -11.90
N GLU A 72 -13.44 -2.36 -11.58
CA GLU A 72 -14.82 -2.05 -11.97
C GLU A 72 -15.35 -0.76 -11.33
N ASP A 73 -15.20 -0.63 -10.00
CA ASP A 73 -15.67 0.50 -9.23
C ASP A 73 -14.55 1.09 -8.35
N PRO A 74 -13.62 1.86 -8.94
CA PRO A 74 -12.48 2.39 -8.21
C PRO A 74 -12.91 3.48 -7.22
N PRO A 75 -12.70 3.28 -5.89
CA PRO A 75 -13.17 4.23 -4.87
C PRO A 75 -12.40 5.55 -4.87
N TRP A 76 -11.28 5.64 -5.61
CA TRP A 76 -10.47 6.84 -5.82
C TRP A 76 -10.86 7.62 -7.09
N ARG A 77 -12.01 7.31 -7.72
CA ARG A 77 -12.61 8.14 -8.78
C ARG A 77 -13.98 8.63 -8.32
N CYS A 78 -14.31 9.89 -8.57
CA CYS A 78 -15.67 10.38 -8.37
C CYS A 78 -16.08 11.39 -9.43
N HIS A 79 -17.37 11.41 -9.77
CA HIS A 79 -17.97 12.41 -10.64
C HIS A 79 -18.85 13.34 -9.81
N LYS A 80 -18.62 14.65 -9.92
CA LYS A 80 -19.43 15.68 -9.27
C LYS A 80 -19.61 16.86 -10.22
N ASP A 81 -20.84 17.32 -10.38
CA ASP A 81 -21.18 18.51 -11.19
C ASP A 81 -20.61 18.49 -12.62
N GLY A 82 -20.64 17.33 -13.28
CA GLY A 82 -20.10 17.14 -14.63
C GLY A 82 -18.57 17.08 -14.72
N LYS A 83 -17.87 17.23 -13.58
CA LYS A 83 -16.42 17.16 -13.44
C LYS A 83 -15.99 15.81 -12.87
N MET A 84 -14.87 15.29 -13.35
CA MET A 84 -14.27 14.05 -12.87
C MET A 84 -13.13 14.39 -11.93
N TYR A 85 -13.07 13.70 -10.79
CA TYR A 85 -11.99 13.82 -9.83
C TYR A 85 -11.31 12.47 -9.60
N LYS A 86 -10.00 12.50 -9.40
CA LYS A 86 -9.22 11.35 -8.96
C LYS A 86 -8.51 11.68 -7.65
N PHE A 87 -8.34 10.67 -6.80
CA PHE A 87 -7.57 10.80 -5.58
C PHE A 87 -6.11 10.43 -5.82
N GLU A 88 -5.22 11.42 -5.74
CA GLU A 88 -3.77 11.25 -5.87
C GLU A 88 -3.02 12.08 -4.82
N ASP A 89 -1.92 11.53 -4.31
CA ASP A 89 -1.05 12.19 -3.30
C ASP A 89 -1.81 12.71 -2.07
N GLY A 90 -2.79 11.94 -1.61
CA GLY A 90 -3.57 12.25 -0.40
C GLY A 90 -4.65 13.32 -0.61
N LYS A 91 -4.93 13.72 -1.86
CA LYS A 91 -5.89 14.78 -2.20
C LYS A 91 -6.74 14.40 -3.41
N TRP A 92 -7.98 14.88 -3.41
CA TRP A 92 -8.85 14.82 -4.59
C TRP A 92 -8.48 15.95 -5.55
N GLN A 93 -8.23 15.60 -6.80
CA GLN A 93 -7.82 16.53 -7.86
C GLN A 93 -8.81 16.43 -9.02
N GLU A 94 -9.23 17.57 -9.56
CA GLU A 94 -10.06 17.63 -10.77
C GLU A 94 -9.22 17.24 -11.98
N ILE A 95 -9.75 16.34 -12.81
CA ILE A 95 -9.05 15.82 -13.98
C ILE A 95 -9.63 16.44 -15.26
N MET A 96 -8.75 17.01 -16.06
CA MET A 96 -9.09 17.58 -17.36
C MET A 96 -9.59 16.49 -18.32
N PRO A 97 -10.47 16.81 -19.29
CA PRO A 97 -11.01 15.81 -20.22
C PRO A 97 -9.95 14.98 -20.95
N SER A 98 -8.81 15.57 -21.30
CA SER A 98 -7.67 14.92 -21.96
C SER A 98 -6.95 13.89 -21.08
N GLU A 99 -7.03 14.03 -19.75
CA GLU A 99 -6.30 13.20 -18.79
C GLU A 99 -7.18 12.11 -18.15
N ARG A 100 -8.47 12.03 -18.52
CA ARG A 100 -9.42 11.07 -17.91
C ARG A 100 -8.97 9.62 -18.08
N LEU A 101 -8.38 9.29 -19.22
CA LEU A 101 -7.88 7.96 -19.55
C LEU A 101 -6.47 7.68 -19.01
N ARG A 102 -5.80 8.69 -18.46
CA ARG A 102 -4.48 8.51 -17.84
C ARG A 102 -4.62 7.66 -16.59
N LEU A 103 -3.81 6.62 -16.51
CA LEU A 103 -3.74 5.71 -15.38
C LEU A 103 -3.21 6.46 -14.15
N SER A 104 -3.93 6.39 -13.03
CA SER A 104 -3.41 6.88 -11.75
C SER A 104 -2.38 5.92 -11.17
N ARG A 105 -1.56 6.39 -10.24
CA ARG A 105 -0.60 5.50 -9.55
C ARG A 105 -1.30 4.34 -8.85
N LEU A 106 -2.44 4.60 -8.21
CA LEU A 106 -3.24 3.58 -7.50
C LEU A 106 -3.84 2.55 -8.46
N GLU A 107 -4.34 2.99 -9.61
CA GLU A 107 -4.83 2.08 -10.66
C GLU A 107 -3.71 1.15 -11.14
N GLY A 108 -2.51 1.70 -11.34
CA GLY A 108 -1.32 0.89 -11.64
C GLY A 108 -1.00 -0.13 -10.56
N GLN A 109 -1.13 0.22 -9.28
CA GLN A 109 -0.93 -0.75 -8.18
C GLN A 109 -1.90 -1.93 -8.29
N VAL A 110 -3.18 -1.68 -8.58
CA VAL A 110 -4.18 -2.74 -8.73
C VAL A 110 -3.84 -3.65 -9.90
N TRP A 111 -3.49 -3.07 -11.05
CA TRP A 111 -3.13 -3.84 -12.23
C TRP A 111 -1.86 -4.68 -12.06
N ILE A 112 -0.84 -4.13 -11.42
CA ILE A 112 0.39 -4.87 -11.08
C ILE A 112 0.04 -6.02 -10.11
N ALA A 113 -0.78 -5.76 -9.09
CA ALA A 113 -1.19 -6.80 -8.16
C ALA A 113 -1.99 -7.93 -8.85
N LEU A 114 -2.89 -7.58 -9.77
CA LEU A 114 -3.60 -8.56 -10.61
C LEU A 114 -2.64 -9.37 -11.48
N PHE A 115 -1.68 -8.70 -12.13
CA PHE A 115 -0.65 -9.35 -12.94
C PHE A 115 0.13 -10.36 -12.09
N ASN A 116 0.64 -9.98 -10.92
CA ASN A 116 1.40 -10.88 -10.04
C ASN A 116 0.59 -12.09 -9.57
N LEU A 117 -0.69 -11.90 -9.26
CA LEU A 117 -1.54 -12.98 -8.75
C LEU A 117 -2.07 -13.91 -9.84
N LEU A 118 -2.26 -13.42 -11.07
CA LEU A 118 -2.80 -14.22 -12.17
C LEU A 118 -1.72 -14.83 -13.06
N LEU A 119 -0.57 -14.16 -13.20
CA LEU A 119 0.54 -14.58 -14.05
C LEU A 119 1.78 -15.01 -13.27
N GLY A 120 1.81 -14.82 -11.94
CA GLY A 120 2.92 -15.28 -11.12
C GLY A 120 3.09 -16.81 -11.21
N PRO A 121 4.32 -17.33 -11.37
CA PRO A 121 4.56 -18.74 -11.68
C PRO A 121 4.03 -19.69 -10.58
N GLN A 122 4.14 -19.25 -9.33
CA GLN A 122 3.62 -19.95 -8.16
C GLN A 122 2.11 -19.75 -7.92
N CYS A 123 1.50 -18.75 -8.57
CA CYS A 123 0.10 -18.41 -8.41
C CYS A 123 -0.78 -19.11 -9.44
N ILE A 124 -0.34 -19.19 -10.70
CA ILE A 124 -1.06 -19.86 -11.81
C ILE A 124 -1.44 -21.28 -11.43
N ASN A 125 -0.51 -22.03 -10.85
CA ASN A 125 -0.73 -23.44 -10.49
C ASN A 125 -1.54 -23.63 -9.20
N LYS A 126 -1.73 -22.56 -8.41
CA LYS A 126 -2.39 -22.61 -7.10
C LYS A 126 -3.80 -22.04 -7.11
N TYR A 127 -4.08 -21.08 -7.97
CA TYR A 127 -5.38 -20.42 -8.00
C TYR A 127 -6.43 -21.36 -8.59
N THR A 128 -7.43 -21.72 -7.79
CA THR A 128 -8.46 -22.67 -8.20
C THR A 128 -9.63 -21.92 -8.81
N TYR A 129 -9.87 -22.14 -10.10
CA TYR A 129 -11.00 -21.56 -10.80
C TYR A 129 -12.30 -22.32 -10.53
N ASN A 130 -13.37 -21.56 -10.35
CA ASN A 130 -14.76 -21.98 -10.42
C ASN A 130 -15.52 -21.03 -11.37
N ASP A 131 -16.76 -21.35 -11.72
CA ASP A 131 -17.51 -20.54 -12.69
C ASP A 131 -17.67 -19.08 -12.26
N ASN A 132 -17.85 -18.83 -10.96
CA ASN A 132 -18.02 -17.50 -10.43
C ASN A 132 -16.73 -16.66 -10.50
N ASN A 133 -15.62 -17.15 -9.96
CA ASN A 133 -14.37 -16.39 -9.94
C ASN A 133 -13.78 -16.23 -11.36
N LYS A 134 -13.91 -17.25 -12.22
CA LYS A 134 -13.57 -17.17 -13.64
C LYS A 134 -14.38 -16.06 -14.31
N GLY A 135 -15.70 -16.04 -14.10
CA GLY A 135 -16.59 -15.01 -14.63
C GLY A 135 -16.18 -13.60 -14.19
N GLN A 136 -15.84 -13.41 -12.91
CA GLN A 136 -15.34 -12.12 -12.42
C GLN A 136 -14.03 -11.72 -13.09
N ILE A 137 -13.02 -12.60 -13.12
CA ILE A 137 -11.72 -12.30 -13.72
C ILE A 137 -11.85 -11.95 -15.20
N LEU A 138 -12.75 -12.62 -15.93
CA LEU A 138 -12.97 -12.35 -17.36
C LEU A 138 -13.58 -10.97 -17.64
N LYS A 139 -14.19 -10.30 -16.64
CA LYS A 139 -14.64 -8.91 -16.80
C LYS A 139 -13.49 -7.95 -17.09
N LEU A 140 -12.26 -8.28 -16.65
CA LEU A 140 -11.07 -7.48 -16.91
C LEU A 140 -10.86 -7.23 -18.42
N ARG A 141 -11.30 -8.14 -19.30
CA ARG A 141 -11.21 -7.99 -20.76
C ARG A 141 -11.82 -6.68 -21.25
N GLY A 142 -12.93 -6.24 -20.64
CA GLY A 142 -13.58 -4.97 -21.00
C GLY A 142 -12.77 -3.72 -20.63
N PHE A 143 -11.77 -3.85 -19.76
CA PHE A 143 -10.91 -2.77 -19.32
C PHE A 143 -9.52 -2.78 -20.02
N MET A 144 -9.20 -3.84 -20.78
CA MET A 144 -7.98 -3.96 -21.57
C MET A 144 -8.06 -3.15 -22.86
N THR A 145 -8.12 -1.83 -22.72
CA THR A 145 -8.14 -0.89 -23.85
C THR A 145 -6.73 -0.61 -24.37
N GLU A 146 -6.59 -0.23 -25.65
CA GLU A 146 -5.30 0.17 -26.23
C GLU A 146 -4.60 1.25 -25.40
N VAL A 147 -5.38 2.21 -24.88
CA VAL A 147 -4.84 3.30 -24.04
C VAL A 147 -4.26 2.80 -22.71
N ILE A 148 -4.82 1.73 -22.12
CA ILE A 148 -4.27 1.09 -20.92
C ILE A 148 -3.03 0.28 -21.28
N LEU A 149 -3.04 -0.44 -22.39
CA LEU A 149 -1.92 -1.24 -22.87
C LEU A 149 -0.71 -0.37 -23.25
N ASP A 150 -0.93 0.78 -23.87
CA ASP A 150 0.12 1.76 -24.19
C ASP A 150 0.77 2.33 -22.92
N GLN A 151 -0.04 2.58 -21.88
CA GLN A 151 0.45 3.08 -20.59
C GLN A 151 1.12 2.00 -19.75
N MET A 152 0.73 0.73 -19.91
CA MET A 152 1.31 -0.40 -19.19
C MET A 152 1.47 -1.64 -20.09
N PRO A 153 2.54 -1.69 -20.93
CA PRO A 153 2.71 -2.74 -21.94
C PRO A 153 2.79 -4.17 -21.40
N SER A 154 3.18 -4.36 -20.13
CA SER A 154 3.18 -5.68 -19.47
C SER A 154 1.78 -6.31 -19.38
N LEU A 155 0.71 -5.51 -19.49
CA LEU A 155 -0.66 -6.01 -19.52
C LEU A 155 -1.02 -6.77 -20.80
N CYS A 156 -0.22 -6.67 -21.87
CA CYS A 156 -0.43 -7.48 -23.07
C CYS A 156 -0.41 -8.99 -22.76
N ASP A 157 0.44 -9.42 -21.83
CA ASP A 157 0.49 -10.84 -21.42
C ASP A 157 -0.75 -11.22 -20.59
N LEU A 158 -1.24 -10.30 -19.76
CA LEU A 158 -2.50 -10.50 -19.04
C LEU A 158 -3.68 -10.58 -20.02
N GLN A 159 -3.70 -9.77 -21.07
CA GLN A 159 -4.73 -9.83 -22.10
C GLN A 159 -4.75 -11.21 -22.77
N ARG A 160 -3.58 -11.69 -23.22
CA ARG A 160 -3.43 -13.02 -23.83
C ARG A 160 -3.90 -14.13 -22.88
N TYR A 161 -3.54 -14.02 -21.60
CA TYR A 161 -3.96 -14.97 -20.58
C TYR A 161 -5.47 -14.98 -20.36
N LEU A 162 -6.12 -13.81 -20.34
CA LEU A 162 -7.58 -13.72 -20.21
C LEU A 162 -8.30 -14.34 -21.41
N GLU A 163 -7.76 -14.20 -22.61
CA GLU A 163 -8.29 -14.88 -23.81
C GLU A 163 -8.16 -16.41 -23.68
N GLN A 164 -7.00 -16.91 -23.25
CA GLN A 164 -6.80 -18.34 -22.98
C GLN A 164 -7.77 -18.84 -21.90
N LEU A 165 -7.89 -18.12 -20.79
CA LEU A 165 -8.78 -18.44 -19.68
C LEU A 165 -10.24 -18.51 -20.14
N SER A 166 -10.65 -17.66 -21.08
CA SER A 166 -12.02 -17.68 -21.61
C SER A 166 -12.38 -19.03 -22.24
N MET A 167 -11.41 -19.68 -22.89
CA MET A 167 -11.54 -20.97 -23.57
C MET A 167 -11.37 -22.18 -22.62
N MET A 168 -10.77 -22.00 -21.45
CA MET A 168 -10.51 -23.08 -20.48
C MET A 168 -11.74 -23.39 -19.63
N GLU A 169 -12.19 -24.64 -19.56
CA GLU A 169 -13.22 -25.03 -18.58
C GLU A 169 -12.60 -25.21 -17.18
N PRO A 170 -13.23 -24.70 -16.11
CA PRO A 170 -12.77 -24.94 -14.75
C PRO A 170 -12.71 -26.45 -14.47
N ALA A 171 -11.54 -26.96 -14.12
CA ALA A 171 -11.39 -28.36 -13.75
C ALA A 171 -12.21 -28.68 -12.50
N ALA A 172 -12.77 -29.89 -12.42
CA ALA A 172 -13.45 -30.37 -11.21
C ALA A 172 -12.52 -30.24 -9.99
N HIS A 173 -13.07 -29.79 -8.85
CA HIS A 173 -12.31 -29.56 -7.63
C HIS A 173 -11.53 -30.81 -7.23
N LYS A 174 -10.20 -30.78 -7.40
CA LYS A 174 -9.31 -31.80 -6.83
C LYS A 174 -8.93 -31.32 -5.45
N SER A 175 -9.54 -31.90 -4.41
CA SER A 175 -9.09 -31.74 -3.03
C SER A 175 -7.74 -32.44 -2.87
N GLY A 176 -6.66 -31.74 -3.25
CA GLY A 176 -5.31 -32.14 -2.90
C GLY A 176 -5.09 -32.10 -1.39
N LEU A 177 -4.16 -32.91 -0.89
CA LEU A 177 -3.76 -32.85 0.50
C LEU A 177 -3.05 -31.51 0.76
N LEU A 178 -3.72 -30.58 1.44
CA LEU A 178 -3.12 -29.31 1.84
C LEU A 178 -2.39 -29.51 3.18
N LEU A 179 -1.07 -29.71 3.12
CA LEU A 179 -0.22 -29.65 4.31
C LEU A 179 0.10 -28.17 4.60
N GLU A 180 -0.70 -27.53 5.45
CA GLU A 180 -0.51 -26.14 5.86
C GLU A 180 0.27 -26.07 7.19
N GLN A 181 1.29 -25.22 7.25
CA GLN A 181 1.91 -24.85 8.51
C GLN A 181 0.96 -23.88 9.23
N VAL A 182 0.27 -24.37 10.26
CA VAL A 182 -0.55 -23.54 11.13
C VAL A 182 0.36 -22.76 12.08
N PRO A 183 0.24 -21.42 12.19
CA PRO A 183 1.03 -20.67 13.15
C PRO A 183 0.67 -21.06 14.59
N GLU A 184 1.49 -21.89 15.22
CA GLU A 184 1.32 -22.33 16.62
C GLU A 184 1.24 -21.15 17.58
N VAL A 185 1.93 -20.04 17.25
CA VAL A 185 1.91 -18.80 18.03
C VAL A 185 0.48 -18.26 18.16
N TYR A 186 -0.33 -18.32 17.10
CA TYR A 186 -1.69 -17.80 17.14
C TYR A 186 -2.59 -18.64 18.05
N GLU A 187 -2.57 -19.97 17.91
CA GLU A 187 -3.35 -20.86 18.77
C GLU A 187 -2.92 -20.78 20.23
N LYS A 188 -1.60 -20.71 20.46
CA LYS A 188 -1.04 -20.52 21.80
C LYS A 188 -1.52 -19.21 22.42
N LEU A 189 -1.49 -18.10 21.67
CA LEU A 189 -2.01 -16.81 22.12
C LEU A 189 -3.51 -16.85 22.39
N LEU A 190 -4.29 -17.59 21.61
CA LEU A 190 -5.72 -17.77 21.85
C LEU A 190 -5.97 -18.53 23.15
N LEU A 191 -5.31 -19.68 23.34
CA LEU A 191 -5.47 -20.54 24.50
C LEU A 191 -4.99 -19.86 25.80
N GLU A 192 -3.84 -19.19 25.77
CA GLU A 192 -3.28 -18.50 26.94
C GLU A 192 -4.13 -17.31 27.42
N ASN A 193 -4.96 -16.76 26.54
CA ASN A 193 -5.74 -15.54 26.79
C ASN A 193 -7.26 -15.73 26.74
N ASP A 194 -7.77 -16.97 26.58
CA ASP A 194 -9.21 -17.27 26.42
C ASP A 194 -10.09 -16.62 27.50
N SER A 195 -9.63 -16.63 28.75
CA SER A 195 -10.31 -15.99 29.88
C SER A 195 -9.89 -14.52 30.15
N LYS A 196 -8.88 -14.02 29.44
CA LYS A 196 -8.26 -12.70 29.67
C LYS A 196 -8.70 -11.64 28.66
N TRP A 197 -9.38 -12.03 27.57
CA TRP A 197 -9.77 -11.11 26.49
C TRP A 197 -10.53 -9.88 26.99
N ALA A 198 -11.47 -10.04 27.93
CA ALA A 198 -12.22 -8.93 28.50
C ALA A 198 -11.33 -7.95 29.29
N ALA A 199 -10.37 -8.47 30.06
CA ALA A 199 -9.42 -7.66 30.82
C ALA A 199 -8.43 -6.93 29.90
N ILE A 200 -7.91 -7.62 28.89
CA ILE A 200 -7.03 -7.06 27.86
C ILE A 200 -7.75 -5.95 27.09
N ALA A 201 -8.99 -6.18 26.67
CA ALA A 201 -9.80 -5.17 25.97
C ALA A 201 -10.03 -3.94 26.85
N LYS A 202 -10.39 -4.12 28.14
CA LYS A 202 -10.59 -3.00 29.08
C LYS A 202 -9.30 -2.20 29.29
N HIS A 203 -8.16 -2.88 29.37
CA HIS A 203 -6.86 -2.24 29.45
C HIS A 203 -6.55 -1.44 28.17
N GLN A 204 -6.65 -2.08 27.00
CA GLN A 204 -6.37 -1.44 25.72
C GLN A 204 -7.30 -0.27 25.40
N VAL A 205 -8.57 -0.32 25.78
CA VAL A 205 -9.48 0.82 25.64
C VAL A 205 -8.95 2.03 26.41
N LYS A 206 -8.41 1.83 27.61
CA LYS A 206 -7.87 2.91 28.44
C LYS A 206 -6.51 3.42 27.95
N THR A 207 -5.63 2.54 27.49
CA THR A 207 -4.23 2.89 27.19
C THR A 207 -3.92 3.12 25.72
N VAL A 208 -4.68 2.52 24.80
CA VAL A 208 -4.39 2.52 23.37
C VAL A 208 -5.49 3.21 22.55
N PHE A 209 -6.77 2.97 22.87
CA PHE A 209 -7.90 3.48 22.07
C PHE A 209 -8.59 4.73 22.62
N ASN A 210 -8.23 5.19 23.82
CA ASN A 210 -8.66 6.48 24.39
C ASN A 210 -7.46 7.31 24.92
N PRO A 211 -6.40 7.54 24.12
CA PRO A 211 -5.29 8.40 24.53
C PRO A 211 -5.76 9.85 24.60
N SER A 212 -5.28 10.59 25.61
CA SER A 212 -5.46 12.04 25.66
C SER A 212 -4.74 12.72 24.50
N GLU A 213 -5.07 13.98 24.17
CA GLU A 213 -4.32 14.72 23.14
C GLU A 213 -2.81 14.81 23.45
N GLU A 214 -2.45 14.81 24.73
CA GLU A 214 -1.06 14.80 25.19
C GLU A 214 -0.38 13.47 24.89
N ASP A 215 -1.05 12.34 25.18
CA ASP A 215 -0.54 10.99 24.87
C ASP A 215 -0.33 10.80 23.36
N ILE A 216 -1.28 11.28 22.54
CA ILE A 216 -1.17 11.22 21.07
C ILE A 216 0.04 12.04 20.60
N ARG A 217 0.24 13.23 21.17
CA ARG A 217 1.39 14.09 20.82
C ARG A 217 2.71 13.45 21.23
N GLU A 218 2.77 12.83 22.40
CA GLU A 218 3.97 12.13 22.86
C GLU A 218 4.28 10.91 21.99
N GLN A 219 3.28 10.09 21.65
CA GLN A 219 3.45 8.97 20.73
C GLN A 219 3.91 9.42 19.35
N ALA A 220 3.30 10.47 18.80
CA ALA A 220 3.71 11.05 17.51
C ALA A 220 5.15 11.56 17.57
N LYS A 221 5.55 12.19 18.68
CA LYS A 221 6.94 12.64 18.91
C LYS A 221 7.90 11.45 18.94
N ARG A 222 7.58 10.40 19.69
CA ARG A 222 8.40 9.16 19.75
C ARG A 222 8.53 8.52 18.37
N PHE A 223 7.45 8.43 17.59
CA PHE A 223 7.53 7.91 16.22
C PHE A 223 8.38 8.80 15.31
N ALA A 224 8.23 10.13 15.39
CA ALA A 224 9.08 11.05 14.64
C ALA A 224 10.56 10.92 15.03
N GLU A 225 10.86 10.70 16.32
CA GLU A 225 12.22 10.44 16.81
C GLU A 225 12.80 9.14 16.25
N THR A 226 12.01 8.07 16.13
CA THR A 226 12.46 6.80 15.52
C THR A 226 12.89 6.96 14.06
N TYR A 227 12.26 7.88 13.31
CA TYR A 227 12.61 8.18 11.92
C TYR A 227 13.49 9.42 11.77
N ASN A 228 14.10 9.91 12.86
CA ASN A 228 15.06 11.01 12.77
C ASN A 228 16.29 10.56 11.97
N PHE A 229 16.90 11.50 11.22
CA PHE A 229 18.09 11.27 10.40
C PHE A 229 19.23 10.60 11.18
N ASP A 230 19.35 10.90 12.48
CA ASP A 230 20.37 10.32 13.36
C ASP A 230 20.20 8.78 13.52
N VAL A 231 18.96 8.28 13.58
CA VAL A 231 18.67 6.85 13.71
C VAL A 231 18.89 6.13 12.38
N ILE A 232 18.37 6.71 11.29
CA ILE A 232 18.54 6.15 9.93
C ILE A 232 20.03 6.02 9.58
N GLU A 233 20.82 7.01 9.97
CA GLU A 233 22.26 7.02 9.73
C GLU A 233 23.03 6.01 10.60
N SER A 234 22.60 5.76 11.83
CA SER A 234 23.22 4.72 12.67
C SER A 234 23.10 3.31 12.07
N LEU A 235 22.17 3.12 11.13
CA LEU A 235 21.98 1.89 10.38
C LEU A 235 22.81 1.84 9.09
N MET A 236 23.48 2.93 8.70
CA MET A 236 24.34 2.99 7.52
C MET A 236 25.77 2.59 7.86
N SER A 237 26.37 1.72 7.03
CA SER A 237 27.68 1.11 7.26
C SER A 237 28.87 2.04 6.95
N ASP A 238 28.67 3.02 6.08
CA ASP A 238 29.74 3.89 5.58
C ASP A 238 29.80 5.22 6.32
N PRO A 239 31.00 5.72 6.69
CA PRO A 239 31.13 7.02 7.34
C PRO A 239 30.67 8.14 6.39
N PRO A 240 30.00 9.17 6.92
CA PRO A 240 29.48 10.26 6.10
C PRO A 240 30.62 10.99 5.38
N LYS A 241 30.36 11.45 4.15
CA LYS A 241 31.35 12.14 3.31
C LYS A 241 31.03 13.63 3.20
N CYS A 242 32.06 14.44 3.03
CA CYS A 242 31.95 15.88 2.88
C CYS A 242 31.36 16.23 1.50
N ALA A 243 30.28 17.02 1.48
CA ALA A 243 29.60 17.43 0.25
C ALA A 243 30.48 18.23 -0.73
N LEU A 244 31.58 18.82 -0.25
CA LEU A 244 32.49 19.62 -1.07
C LEU A 244 33.70 18.83 -1.57
N CYS A 245 34.43 18.16 -0.67
CA CYS A 245 35.71 17.51 -0.98
C CYS A 245 35.63 15.98 -1.03
N GLY A 246 34.55 15.36 -0.55
CA GLY A 246 34.38 13.90 -0.54
C GLY A 246 35.09 13.16 0.60
N ASP A 247 35.95 13.84 1.37
CA ASP A 247 36.62 13.26 2.55
C ASP A 247 35.63 12.91 3.67
N ALA A 248 36.07 12.11 4.64
CA ALA A 248 35.27 11.79 5.82
C ALA A 248 34.78 13.07 6.53
N ALA A 249 33.47 13.16 6.72
CA ALA A 249 32.81 14.25 7.39
C ALA A 249 32.60 13.94 8.87
N SER A 250 32.69 14.97 9.70
CA SER A 250 32.46 14.87 11.15
C SER A 250 31.40 15.85 11.65
N LYS A 251 30.98 16.81 10.81
CA LYS A 251 30.04 17.87 11.21
C LYS A 251 28.90 17.98 10.20
N ARG A 252 27.69 18.12 10.72
CA ARG A 252 26.50 18.47 9.92
C ARG A 252 26.23 19.96 9.94
N CYS A 253 25.51 20.43 8.93
CA CYS A 253 24.90 21.75 8.97
C CYS A 253 23.99 21.87 10.19
N SER A 254 24.28 22.78 11.12
CA SER A 254 23.53 22.94 12.37
C SER A 254 22.07 23.36 12.17
N ARG A 255 21.74 23.93 11.00
CA ARG A 255 20.39 24.42 10.69
C ARG A 255 19.47 23.31 10.18
N CYS A 256 19.82 22.67 9.07
CA CYS A 256 18.97 21.63 8.46
C CYS A 256 19.33 20.21 8.90
N LYS A 257 20.50 19.99 9.50
CA LYS A 257 21.05 18.68 9.90
C LYS A 257 21.15 17.62 8.79
N ASN A 258 20.93 18.01 7.53
CA ASN A 258 20.84 17.09 6.39
C ASN A 258 22.15 16.92 5.62
N GLU A 259 23.04 17.92 5.63
CA GLU A 259 24.27 17.90 4.82
C GLU A 259 25.53 17.83 5.68
N TRP A 260 26.53 17.08 5.20
CA TRP A 260 27.76 16.75 5.91
C TRP A 260 28.99 17.48 5.38
N TYR A 261 29.87 17.86 6.30
CA TYR A 261 31.12 18.56 6.03
C TYR A 261 32.25 18.04 6.94
N CYS A 262 33.47 17.99 6.39
CA CYS A 262 34.67 17.72 7.19
C CYS A 262 35.00 18.89 8.15
N GLY A 263 34.58 20.11 7.82
CA GLY A 263 34.78 21.30 8.63
C GLY A 263 34.00 22.52 8.14
N ARG A 264 34.07 23.62 8.93
CA ARG A 264 33.35 24.87 8.65
C ARG A 264 33.75 25.51 7.33
N GLU A 265 35.02 25.38 6.94
CA GLU A 265 35.53 25.93 5.68
C GLU A 265 34.81 25.36 4.46
N CYS A 266 34.63 24.03 4.42
CA CYS A 266 33.90 23.36 3.35
C CYS A 266 32.41 23.74 3.35
N GLN A 267 31.81 23.89 4.53
CA GLN A 267 30.42 24.37 4.64
C GLN A 267 30.24 25.78 4.07
N VAL A 268 31.15 26.72 4.39
CA VAL A 268 31.07 28.10 3.91
C VAL A 268 31.28 28.16 2.39
N LYS A 269 32.25 27.41 1.85
CA LYS A 269 32.49 27.32 0.40
C LYS A 269 31.31 26.71 -0.35
N HIS A 270 30.66 25.69 0.22
CA HIS A 270 29.49 25.05 -0.36
C HIS A 270 28.17 25.81 -0.12
N TRP A 271 28.17 26.83 0.75
CA TRP A 271 26.96 27.50 1.21
C TRP A 271 26.09 28.06 0.07
N SER A 272 26.71 28.60 -0.99
CA SER A 272 25.96 29.15 -2.14
C SER A 272 25.06 28.11 -2.81
N LYS A 273 25.49 26.84 -2.86
CA LYS A 273 24.70 25.72 -3.39
C LYS A 273 23.78 25.12 -2.33
N HIS A 274 24.28 24.96 -1.10
CA HIS A 274 23.53 24.34 -0.02
C HIS A 274 22.37 25.21 0.50
N LYS A 275 22.46 26.55 0.44
CA LYS A 275 21.48 27.48 1.04
C LYS A 275 20.03 27.20 0.62
N ILE A 276 19.80 26.91 -0.66
CA ILE A 276 18.45 26.64 -1.19
C ILE A 276 17.87 25.39 -0.55
N ALA A 277 18.61 24.27 -0.60
CA ALA A 277 18.19 23.02 0.04
C ALA A 277 18.08 23.16 1.57
N CYS A 278 18.99 23.92 2.19
CA CYS A 278 19.00 24.18 3.63
C CYS A 278 17.75 24.92 4.09
N ASN A 279 17.23 25.87 3.31
CA ASN A 279 16.00 26.60 3.63
C ASN A 279 14.76 25.71 3.52
N ILE A 280 14.73 24.83 2.51
CA ILE A 280 13.61 23.89 2.31
C ILE A 280 13.55 22.87 3.46
N VAL A 281 14.70 22.33 3.85
CA VAL A 281 14.77 21.25 4.86
C VAL A 281 14.78 21.77 6.29
N GLY A 282 15.43 22.91 6.55
CA GLY A 282 15.50 23.51 7.89
C GLY A 282 14.23 24.24 8.33
N GLY A 283 13.27 24.43 7.42
CA GLY A 283 12.15 25.35 7.61
C GLY A 283 12.59 26.80 7.41
N GLU A 284 11.71 27.62 6.84
CA GLU A 284 11.90 29.07 6.87
C GLU A 284 11.72 29.54 8.32
N ASP A 285 12.81 30.04 8.91
CA ASP A 285 12.71 30.91 10.07
C ASP A 285 11.76 32.06 9.68
N ARG A 286 10.61 32.15 10.36
CA ARG A 286 9.72 33.31 10.24
C ARG A 286 10.44 34.58 10.69
#